data_AF-A0A6M0IVE5-F1
#
_entry.id   AF-A0A6M0IVE5-F1
#
_cell.length_a   1.000
_cell.length_b   1.000
_cell.length_c   1.000
_cell.angle_alpha   90.00
_cell.angle_beta   90.00
_cell.angle_gamma   90.00
#
_symmetry.space_group_name_H-M   'P 1'
#
loop_
_entity.id
_entity.type
_entity.pdbx_description
1 polymer ?
#
loop_
_entity_poly.entity_id
_entity_poly.type
_entity_poly.pdbx_seq_one_letter_code
_entity_poly.pdbx_strand_id
1 'polypeptide(L)'
;MRTKVLLELEKVNLRLKSAKAKVTIRESNGSLQLRATLPIKPGDKDSNGTGRKQYNISLNIPSNLDGLKTAEEEAYELGKLIARKTFEWNDKYLGNEAIKKEFKTIGELLEQFEEEYFKTHKRTTKSEHTFFYYFSRTKRFTNPKDLAIAANLITSIEQIDKEWAKYNAARAIAAFCVTFNIEIDLSKYSKMPENNSRNIPTDAEISEGIIKFEDYQNNRGNQVNQNLQDSWQLWRWTYGMLAVFGLRPRELFINPDIDWWLNQENIDLTWKVHKDSKTGEREALPLHRQWIDDFDLRNPKYLEMLKSAIAKKDNTNHAEITALTQRVSWWFRKIGLDFKPYDLRHAWAIRAHILGIPIKAAADNLGHSVQVHTQTYQRWFSLDMRKLAINQALSKRNEVELIREENTKLRMENESLKLEIEKLRMEMIYKQS
;
A
#
# COMPACT_ATOMS: atom_id res chain seq x y z
N MET A 1 13.51 -62.18 -30.54
CA MET A 1 14.52 -61.17 -30.17
C MET A 1 14.44 -60.75 -28.69
N ARG A 2 13.27 -60.38 -28.16
CA ARG A 2 13.11 -59.93 -26.76
C ARG A 2 13.64 -60.92 -25.70
N THR A 3 13.39 -62.21 -25.87
CA THR A 3 13.89 -63.27 -24.97
C THR A 3 15.42 -63.35 -24.93
N LYS A 4 16.10 -63.09 -26.05
CA LYS A 4 17.57 -63.10 -26.13
C LYS A 4 18.19 -61.90 -25.40
N VAL A 5 17.56 -60.73 -25.49
CA VAL A 5 18.01 -59.51 -24.78
C VAL A 5 17.84 -59.67 -23.27
N LEU A 6 16.74 -60.26 -22.81
CA LEU A 6 16.51 -60.51 -21.38
C LEU A 6 17.51 -61.51 -20.77
N LEU A 7 17.84 -62.59 -21.49
CA LEU A 7 18.88 -63.54 -21.06
C LEU A 7 20.27 -62.90 -20.98
N GLU A 8 20.62 -62.03 -21.94
CA GLU A 8 21.89 -61.30 -21.89
C GLU A 8 21.89 -60.22 -20.79
N LEU A 9 20.77 -59.56 -20.52
CA LEU A 9 20.60 -58.62 -19.41
C LEU A 9 20.90 -59.28 -18.05
N GLU A 10 20.43 -60.51 -17.84
CA GLU A 10 20.75 -61.27 -16.63
C GLU A 10 22.25 -61.53 -16.49
N LYS A 11 22.94 -61.91 -17.58
CA LYS A 11 24.39 -62.10 -17.57
C LYS A 11 25.15 -60.80 -17.28
N VAL A 12 24.72 -59.68 -17.84
CA VAL A 12 25.29 -58.35 -17.56
C VAL A 12 25.12 -58.00 -16.08
N ASN A 13 23.92 -58.19 -15.52
CA ASN A 13 23.67 -57.94 -14.11
C ASN A 13 24.51 -58.83 -13.19
N LEU A 14 24.77 -60.09 -13.58
CA LEU A 14 25.72 -60.96 -12.87
C LEU A 14 27.14 -60.40 -12.92
N ARG A 15 27.61 -59.89 -14.06
CA ARG A 15 28.93 -59.23 -14.16
C ARG A 15 29.03 -57.99 -13.28
N LEU A 16 28.03 -57.09 -13.34
CA LEU A 16 27.97 -55.88 -12.50
C LEU A 16 27.95 -56.22 -11.01
N LYS A 17 27.24 -57.28 -10.62
CA LYS A 17 27.19 -57.78 -9.24
C LYS A 17 28.55 -58.32 -8.81
N SER A 18 29.20 -59.15 -9.63
CA SER A 18 30.54 -59.69 -9.35
C SER A 18 31.59 -58.58 -9.23
N ALA A 19 31.49 -57.54 -10.06
CA ALA A 19 32.34 -56.35 -10.00
C ALA A 19 32.00 -55.39 -8.85
N LYS A 20 30.96 -55.68 -8.04
CA LYS A 20 30.47 -54.83 -6.95
C LYS A 20 30.18 -53.38 -7.41
N ALA A 21 29.69 -53.20 -8.63
CA ALA A 21 29.41 -51.88 -9.20
C ALA A 21 28.31 -51.10 -8.46
N LYS A 22 27.48 -51.77 -7.64
CA LYS A 22 26.30 -51.21 -6.92
C LYS A 22 25.24 -50.59 -7.85
N VAL A 23 25.25 -50.97 -9.12
CA VAL A 23 24.28 -50.58 -10.14
C VAL A 23 23.74 -51.86 -10.79
N THR A 24 22.45 -51.88 -11.11
CA THR A 24 21.79 -52.96 -11.84
C THR A 24 21.01 -52.38 -13.02
N ILE A 25 20.92 -53.08 -14.15
CA ILE A 25 20.18 -52.64 -15.32
C ILE A 25 18.81 -53.31 -15.35
N ARG A 26 17.76 -52.54 -15.66
CA ARG A 26 16.37 -53.02 -15.78
C ARG A 26 15.79 -52.64 -17.14
N GLU A 27 15.07 -53.56 -17.76
CA GLU A 27 14.22 -53.27 -18.92
C GLU A 27 12.88 -52.69 -18.47
N SER A 28 12.47 -51.57 -19.07
CA SER A 28 11.18 -50.95 -18.86
C SER A 28 10.70 -50.31 -20.15
N ASN A 29 9.54 -50.73 -20.64
CA ASN A 29 8.87 -50.18 -21.83
C ASN A 29 9.77 -50.06 -23.07
N GLY A 30 10.63 -51.06 -23.34
CA GLY A 30 11.53 -51.05 -24.49
C GLY A 30 12.80 -50.21 -24.30
N SER A 31 13.05 -49.70 -23.09
CA SER A 31 14.25 -48.95 -22.71
C SER A 31 15.01 -49.65 -21.58
N LEU A 32 16.32 -49.44 -21.53
CA LEU A 32 17.20 -49.91 -20.45
C LEU A 32 17.45 -48.77 -19.45
N GLN A 33 17.21 -49.05 -18.18
CA GLN A 33 17.36 -48.10 -17.07
C GLN A 33 18.40 -48.59 -16.07
N LEU A 34 19.18 -47.67 -15.52
CA LEU A 34 20.13 -47.95 -14.45
C LEU A 34 19.45 -47.80 -13.09
N ARG A 35 19.50 -48.83 -12.26
CA ARG A 35 18.96 -48.84 -10.90
C ARG A 35 20.09 -48.81 -9.89
N ALA A 36 20.12 -47.77 -9.07
CA ALA A 36 21.14 -47.56 -8.04
C ALA A 36 20.60 -46.77 -6.84
N THR A 37 21.28 -46.87 -5.69
CA THR A 37 20.98 -46.06 -4.50
C THR A 37 21.87 -44.82 -4.46
N LEU A 38 21.27 -43.65 -4.65
CA LEU A 38 21.94 -42.36 -4.84
C LEU A 38 21.52 -41.34 -3.78
N PRO A 39 22.24 -40.22 -3.60
CA PRO A 39 21.75 -39.08 -2.84
C PRO A 39 20.37 -38.63 -3.32
N ILE A 40 19.56 -38.04 -2.44
CA ILE A 40 18.21 -37.57 -2.79
C ILE A 40 18.28 -36.62 -4.00
N LYS A 41 17.45 -36.88 -5.01
CA LYS A 41 17.31 -36.05 -6.21
C LYS A 41 16.81 -34.65 -5.80
N PRO A 42 17.34 -33.54 -6.37
CA PRO A 42 16.84 -32.20 -6.11
C PRO A 42 15.31 -32.12 -6.30
N GLY A 43 14.59 -31.63 -5.29
CA GLY A 43 13.13 -31.51 -5.28
C GLY A 43 12.37 -32.76 -4.82
N ASP A 44 13.04 -33.89 -4.56
CA ASP A 44 12.42 -35.09 -4.01
C ASP A 44 12.47 -35.08 -2.47
N LYS A 45 11.53 -35.76 -1.81
CA LYS A 45 11.42 -35.79 -0.33
C LYS A 45 12.26 -36.93 0.26
N ASP A 46 13.00 -36.63 1.33
CA ASP A 46 13.68 -37.66 2.13
C ASP A 46 12.73 -38.30 3.14
N SER A 47 11.88 -39.21 2.66
CA SER A 47 10.87 -39.86 3.51
C SER A 47 11.46 -40.73 4.63
N ASN A 48 12.71 -41.18 4.49
CA ASN A 48 13.32 -42.15 5.41
C ASN A 48 14.46 -41.55 6.25
N GLY A 49 14.81 -40.28 6.06
CA GLY A 49 15.86 -39.57 6.81
C GLY A 49 17.29 -40.12 6.58
N THR A 50 17.51 -40.87 5.50
CA THR A 50 18.81 -41.51 5.23
C THR A 50 19.68 -40.71 4.26
N GLY A 51 19.17 -39.61 3.70
CA GLY A 51 19.82 -38.82 2.66
C GLY A 51 20.04 -39.56 1.35
N ARG A 52 19.51 -40.78 1.19
CA ARG A 52 19.66 -41.61 -0.01
C ARG A 52 18.37 -42.34 -0.36
N LYS A 53 18.13 -42.54 -1.66
CA LYS A 53 16.97 -43.27 -2.19
C LYS A 53 17.39 -44.08 -3.40
N GLN A 54 16.67 -45.16 -3.66
CA GLN A 54 16.89 -45.96 -4.86
C GLN A 54 16.14 -45.34 -6.04
N TYR A 55 16.84 -45.13 -7.15
CA TYR A 55 16.30 -44.54 -8.37
C TYR A 55 16.47 -45.48 -9.55
N ASN A 56 15.55 -45.40 -10.51
CA ASN A 56 15.71 -45.93 -11.86
C ASN A 56 15.99 -44.75 -12.78
N ILE A 57 17.17 -44.71 -13.38
CA ILE A 57 17.64 -43.61 -14.23
C ILE A 57 17.51 -44.07 -15.68
N SER A 58 16.69 -43.34 -16.45
CA SER A 58 16.56 -43.56 -17.89
C SER A 58 17.57 -42.69 -18.63
N LEU A 59 18.44 -43.33 -19.43
CA LEU A 59 19.39 -42.66 -20.31
C LEU A 59 18.94 -42.71 -21.79
N ASN A 60 17.65 -43.01 -22.04
CA ASN A 60 17.10 -43.24 -23.39
C ASN A 60 17.82 -44.35 -24.19
N ILE A 61 18.41 -45.32 -23.49
CA ILE A 61 19.10 -46.45 -24.12
C ILE A 61 18.05 -47.49 -24.58
N PRO A 62 18.02 -47.87 -25.87
CA PRO A 62 17.05 -48.84 -26.37
C PRO A 62 17.32 -50.25 -25.85
N SER A 63 16.25 -51.03 -25.64
CA SER A 63 16.33 -52.43 -25.22
C SER A 63 16.69 -53.38 -26.37
N ASN A 64 17.91 -53.23 -26.90
CA ASN A 64 18.53 -54.13 -27.88
C ASN A 64 19.97 -54.51 -27.43
N LEU A 65 20.66 -55.37 -28.18
CA LEU A 65 21.98 -55.89 -27.77
C LEU A 65 23.07 -54.81 -27.72
N ASP A 66 23.03 -53.82 -28.61
CA ASP A 66 23.99 -52.72 -28.60
C ASP A 66 23.71 -51.74 -27.46
N GLY A 67 22.43 -51.41 -27.24
CA GLY A 67 22.00 -50.65 -26.07
C GLY A 67 22.36 -51.35 -24.77
N LEU A 68 22.35 -52.68 -24.72
CA LEU A 68 22.79 -53.42 -23.54
C LEU A 68 24.28 -53.24 -23.23
N LYS A 69 25.14 -53.20 -24.26
CA LYS A 69 26.58 -52.89 -24.09
C LYS A 69 26.75 -51.47 -23.54
N THR A 70 26.07 -50.50 -24.15
CA THR A 70 26.10 -49.11 -23.68
C THR A 70 25.59 -48.98 -22.25
N ALA A 71 24.50 -49.65 -21.89
CA ALA A 71 23.98 -49.65 -20.53
C ALA A 71 24.94 -50.31 -19.53
N GLU A 72 25.71 -51.32 -19.94
CA GLU A 72 26.77 -51.93 -19.13
C GLU A 72 27.92 -50.95 -18.86
N GLU A 73 28.40 -50.25 -19.89
CA GLU A 73 29.43 -49.21 -19.77
C GLU A 73 28.99 -48.09 -18.81
N GLU A 74 27.79 -47.57 -19.02
CA GLU A 74 27.17 -46.53 -18.18
C GLU A 74 26.95 -46.99 -16.73
N ALA A 75 26.61 -48.26 -16.53
CA ALA A 75 26.49 -48.84 -15.19
C ALA A 75 27.85 -48.87 -14.46
N TYR A 76 28.95 -49.17 -15.17
CA TYR A 76 30.29 -49.10 -14.60
C TYR A 76 30.73 -47.67 -14.30
N GLU A 77 30.43 -46.70 -15.16
CA GLU A 77 30.71 -45.29 -14.90
C GLU A 77 29.99 -44.79 -13.64
N LEU A 78 28.68 -45.03 -13.55
CA LEU A 78 27.88 -44.68 -12.39
C LEU A 78 28.40 -45.40 -11.13
N GLY A 79 28.76 -46.68 -11.25
CA GLY A 79 29.36 -47.46 -10.16
C GLY A 79 30.67 -46.86 -9.65
N LYS A 80 31.55 -46.36 -10.53
CA LYS A 80 32.78 -45.65 -10.15
C LYS A 80 32.48 -44.37 -9.38
N LEU A 81 31.50 -43.58 -9.81
CA LEU A 81 31.07 -42.36 -9.10
C LEU A 81 30.52 -42.67 -7.70
N ILE A 82 29.69 -43.71 -7.58
CA ILE A 82 29.15 -44.17 -6.29
C ILE A 82 30.29 -44.64 -5.36
N ALA A 83 31.24 -45.43 -5.89
CA ALA A 83 32.35 -45.97 -5.12
C ALA A 83 33.29 -44.85 -4.62
N ARG A 84 33.54 -43.83 -5.45
CA ARG A 84 34.35 -42.66 -5.10
C ARG A 84 33.62 -41.64 -4.22
N LYS A 85 32.31 -41.80 -4.01
CA LYS A 85 31.43 -40.83 -3.33
C LYS A 85 31.45 -39.44 -3.99
N THR A 86 31.69 -39.38 -5.29
CA THR A 86 31.74 -38.14 -6.09
C THR A 86 30.54 -38.03 -7.04
N PHE A 87 29.46 -38.76 -6.76
CA PHE A 87 28.25 -38.66 -7.55
C PHE A 87 27.53 -37.36 -7.25
N GLU A 88 27.24 -36.59 -8.29
CA GLU A 88 26.39 -35.39 -8.26
C GLU A 88 25.31 -35.51 -9.34
N TRP A 89 24.12 -35.01 -9.02
CA TRP A 89 23.03 -34.95 -9.99
C TRP A 89 23.35 -33.89 -11.05
N ASN A 90 23.36 -34.31 -12.32
CA ASN A 90 23.60 -33.46 -13.48
C ASN A 90 22.61 -33.79 -14.60
N ASP A 91 22.69 -33.06 -15.71
CA ASP A 91 21.76 -33.20 -16.84
C ASP A 91 21.68 -34.64 -17.39
N LYS A 92 22.80 -35.38 -17.38
CA LYS A 92 22.86 -36.79 -17.81
C LYS A 92 21.96 -37.68 -16.96
N TYR A 93 21.96 -37.53 -15.64
CA TYR A 93 21.21 -38.41 -14.72
C TYR A 93 19.82 -37.89 -14.32
N LEU A 94 19.53 -36.60 -14.57
CA LEU A 94 18.25 -35.99 -14.22
C LEU A 94 17.14 -36.25 -15.25
N GLY A 95 17.51 -36.57 -16.50
CA GLY A 95 16.60 -36.90 -17.61
C GLY A 95 15.85 -35.71 -18.20
N ASN A 96 15.16 -35.91 -19.33
CA ASN A 96 14.47 -34.85 -20.08
C ASN A 96 13.36 -34.12 -19.29
N GLU A 97 12.80 -34.73 -18.23
CA GLU A 97 11.83 -34.07 -17.35
C GLU A 97 12.45 -32.96 -16.49
N ALA A 98 13.77 -32.97 -16.27
CA ALA A 98 14.45 -31.90 -15.54
C ALA A 98 14.81 -30.70 -16.44
N ILE A 99 14.81 -30.85 -17.76
CA ILE A 99 15.29 -29.86 -18.73
C ILE A 99 14.27 -28.72 -18.99
N LYS A 100 13.13 -28.64 -18.26
CA LYS A 100 12.15 -27.53 -18.42
C LYS A 100 11.57 -26.97 -17.12
N LYS A 101 12.42 -26.67 -16.13
CA LYS A 101 12.18 -25.49 -15.28
C LYS A 101 13.38 -24.59 -15.43
N GLU A 102 13.36 -23.75 -16.46
CA GLU A 102 14.17 -22.53 -16.43
C GLU A 102 13.74 -21.76 -15.18
N PHE A 103 14.50 -21.90 -14.11
CA PHE A 103 14.25 -21.16 -12.88
C PHE A 103 14.60 -19.71 -13.17
N LYS A 104 13.58 -18.94 -13.53
CA LYS A 104 13.71 -17.49 -13.68
C LYS A 104 14.12 -16.88 -12.34
N THR A 105 15.00 -15.90 -12.42
CA THR A 105 15.37 -15.04 -11.30
C THR A 105 14.21 -14.12 -10.93
N ILE A 106 14.23 -13.60 -9.71
CA ILE A 106 13.26 -12.59 -9.27
C ILE A 106 13.35 -11.35 -10.17
N GLY A 107 14.55 -10.96 -10.62
CA GLY A 107 14.76 -9.84 -11.54
C GLY A 107 14.03 -10.00 -12.87
N GLU A 108 14.19 -11.13 -13.54
CA GLU A 108 13.52 -11.42 -14.83
C GLU A 108 12.00 -11.41 -14.69
N LEU A 109 11.48 -11.96 -13.59
CA LEU A 109 10.04 -11.93 -13.33
C LEU A 109 9.55 -10.52 -12.96
N LEU A 110 10.35 -9.72 -12.24
CA LEU A 110 9.99 -8.33 -11.94
C LEU A 110 9.86 -7.49 -13.21
N GLU A 111 10.69 -7.70 -14.22
CA GLU A 111 10.59 -7.02 -15.52
C GLU A 111 9.27 -7.36 -16.24
N GLN A 112 8.79 -8.60 -16.10
CA GLN A 112 7.54 -9.08 -16.71
C GLN A 112 6.30 -8.82 -15.83
N PHE A 113 6.49 -8.34 -14.59
CA PHE A 113 5.43 -8.35 -13.58
C PHE A 113 4.25 -7.44 -13.96
N GLU A 114 4.51 -6.27 -14.56
CA GLU A 114 3.43 -5.36 -14.96
C GLU A 114 2.56 -5.97 -16.05
N GLU A 115 3.18 -6.49 -17.11
CA GLU A 115 2.46 -7.07 -18.24
C GLU A 115 1.61 -8.25 -17.77
N GLU A 116 2.19 -9.20 -17.03
CA GLU A 116 1.48 -10.39 -16.54
C GLU A 116 0.36 -10.04 -15.55
N TYR A 117 0.58 -9.08 -14.65
CA TYR A 117 -0.44 -8.65 -13.69
C TYR A 117 -1.66 -8.08 -14.41
N PHE A 118 -1.46 -7.26 -15.45
CA PHE A 118 -2.56 -6.61 -16.18
C PHE A 118 -3.20 -7.47 -17.28
N LYS A 119 -2.73 -8.69 -17.53
CA LYS A 119 -3.49 -9.68 -18.34
C LYS A 119 -4.77 -10.11 -17.64
N THR A 120 -4.76 -10.19 -16.32
CA THR A 120 -5.90 -10.64 -15.49
C THR A 120 -6.63 -9.51 -14.78
N HIS A 121 -6.06 -8.30 -14.78
CA HIS A 121 -6.63 -7.13 -14.09
C HIS A 121 -6.91 -5.99 -15.06
N LYS A 122 -8.11 -5.40 -14.98
CA LYS A 122 -8.42 -4.18 -15.73
C LYS A 122 -7.51 -3.03 -15.30
N ARG A 123 -6.89 -2.34 -16.25
CA ARG A 123 -6.12 -1.10 -16.00
C ARG A 123 -7.07 0.04 -15.61
N THR A 124 -6.89 0.54 -14.39
CA THR A 124 -7.60 1.66 -13.76
C THR A 124 -6.61 2.35 -12.82
N THR A 125 -6.81 3.62 -12.48
CA THR A 125 -5.94 4.33 -11.52
C THR A 125 -5.77 3.58 -10.20
N LYS A 126 -6.83 2.92 -9.73
CA LYS A 126 -6.80 2.11 -8.50
C LYS A 126 -5.94 0.85 -8.66
N SER A 127 -6.07 0.13 -9.78
CA SER A 127 -5.30 -1.09 -10.03
C SER A 127 -3.83 -0.78 -10.34
N GLU A 128 -3.54 0.32 -11.04
CA GLU A 128 -2.18 0.83 -11.27
C GLU A 128 -1.48 1.20 -9.96
N HIS A 129 -2.14 1.95 -9.08
CA HIS A 129 -1.60 2.23 -7.76
C HIS A 129 -1.37 0.94 -6.93
N THR A 130 -2.27 -0.03 -7.05
CA THR A 130 -2.15 -1.32 -6.35
C THR A 130 -0.97 -2.13 -6.88
N PHE A 131 -0.81 -2.19 -8.20
CA PHE A 131 0.33 -2.83 -8.85
C PHE A 131 1.65 -2.16 -8.46
N PHE A 132 1.74 -0.82 -8.56
CA PHE A 132 2.94 -0.08 -8.16
C PHE A 132 3.34 -0.36 -6.71
N TYR A 133 2.34 -0.49 -5.82
CA TYR A 133 2.58 -0.91 -4.44
C TYR A 133 3.18 -2.32 -4.36
N TYR A 134 2.64 -3.31 -5.07
CA TYR A 134 3.19 -4.66 -5.09
C TYR A 134 4.60 -4.69 -5.69
N PHE A 135 4.79 -4.13 -6.88
CA PHE A 135 6.07 -4.06 -7.56
C PHE A 135 7.16 -3.40 -6.71
N SER A 136 6.90 -2.20 -6.18
CA SER A 136 7.90 -1.45 -5.41
C SER A 136 8.28 -2.13 -4.09
N ARG A 137 7.35 -2.85 -3.46
CA ARG A 137 7.60 -3.58 -2.20
C ARG A 137 8.36 -4.87 -2.47
N THR A 138 7.96 -5.66 -3.46
CA THR A 138 8.69 -6.86 -3.87
C THR A 138 10.13 -6.48 -4.24
N LYS A 139 10.31 -5.55 -5.20
CA LYS A 139 11.64 -5.07 -5.62
C LYS A 139 12.52 -4.56 -4.48
N ARG A 140 11.93 -3.89 -3.47
CA ARG A 140 12.67 -3.33 -2.35
C ARG A 140 13.21 -4.40 -1.40
N PHE A 141 12.47 -5.48 -1.20
CA PHE A 141 12.77 -6.46 -0.14
C PHE A 141 13.36 -7.76 -0.68
N THR A 142 13.37 -7.98 -1.99
CA THR A 142 13.99 -9.15 -2.63
C THR A 142 15.28 -8.78 -3.35
N ASN A 143 16.21 -9.72 -3.49
CA ASN A 143 17.38 -9.57 -4.35
C ASN A 143 17.06 -10.03 -5.79
N PRO A 144 17.22 -9.17 -6.82
CA PRO A 144 16.92 -9.52 -8.21
C PRO A 144 17.71 -10.72 -8.76
N LYS A 145 18.89 -11.01 -8.19
CA LYS A 145 19.75 -12.12 -8.65
C LYS A 145 19.32 -13.47 -8.09
N ASP A 146 18.48 -13.50 -7.07
CA ASP A 146 18.03 -14.74 -6.45
C ASP A 146 17.01 -15.45 -7.36
N LEU A 147 16.97 -16.78 -7.30
CA LEU A 147 15.95 -17.56 -7.99
C LEU A 147 14.56 -17.24 -7.40
N ALA A 148 13.53 -17.19 -8.26
CA ALA A 148 12.15 -16.96 -7.85
C ALA A 148 11.49 -18.21 -7.25
N ILE A 149 12.05 -18.69 -6.14
CA ILE A 149 11.58 -19.86 -5.40
C ILE A 149 11.12 -19.46 -4.00
N ALA A 150 10.22 -20.26 -3.41
CA ALA A 150 9.64 -20.00 -2.10
C ALA A 150 10.69 -19.74 -1.01
N ALA A 151 11.80 -20.52 -1.00
CA ALA A 151 12.86 -20.38 0.01
C ALA A 151 13.51 -18.99 0.01
N ASN A 152 13.82 -18.42 -1.16
CA ASN A 152 14.46 -17.10 -1.28
C ASN A 152 13.48 -15.98 -0.89
N LEU A 153 12.21 -16.13 -1.26
CA LEU A 153 11.16 -15.17 -0.94
C LEU A 153 10.81 -15.17 0.55
N ILE A 154 10.79 -16.33 1.21
CA ILE A 154 10.60 -16.44 2.66
C ILE A 154 11.79 -15.81 3.39
N THR A 155 13.02 -16.14 2.99
CA THR A 155 14.24 -15.54 3.55
C THR A 155 14.19 -14.01 3.47
N SER A 156 13.78 -13.47 2.32
CA SER A 156 13.62 -12.03 2.10
C SER A 156 12.62 -11.38 3.07
N ILE A 157 11.52 -12.07 3.40
CA ILE A 157 10.51 -11.59 4.37
C ILE A 157 11.04 -11.66 5.80
N GLU A 158 11.77 -12.73 6.15
CA GLU A 158 12.26 -12.95 7.51
C GLU A 158 13.34 -11.96 7.95
N GLN A 159 14.12 -11.43 6.99
CA GLN A 159 15.12 -10.38 7.22
C GLN A 159 14.52 -8.99 7.55
N ILE A 160 13.19 -8.82 7.48
CA ILE A 160 12.54 -7.54 7.76
C ILE A 160 12.26 -7.43 9.27
N ASP A 161 12.84 -6.44 9.95
CA ASP A 161 12.65 -6.28 11.39
C ASP A 161 11.25 -5.75 11.75
N LYS A 162 10.76 -4.74 11.01
CA LYS A 162 9.52 -4.03 11.36
C LYS A 162 8.29 -4.86 10.96
N GLU A 163 7.42 -5.19 11.92
CA GLU A 163 6.22 -6.01 11.70
C GLU A 163 5.32 -5.48 10.57
N TRP A 164 5.03 -4.18 10.57
CA TRP A 164 4.23 -3.56 9.49
C TRP A 164 4.93 -3.62 8.13
N ALA A 165 6.25 -3.54 8.07
CA ALA A 165 6.98 -3.69 6.81
C ALA A 165 6.94 -5.15 6.34
N LYS A 166 7.08 -6.10 7.27
CA LYS A 166 7.00 -7.55 7.03
C LYS A 166 5.63 -7.96 6.49
N TYR A 167 4.55 -7.56 7.16
CA TYR A 167 3.16 -7.78 6.71
C TYR A 167 2.93 -7.24 5.29
N ASN A 168 3.38 -6.01 5.03
CA ASN A 168 3.23 -5.35 3.74
C ASN A 168 4.06 -6.01 2.63
N ALA A 169 5.28 -6.45 2.93
CA ALA A 169 6.14 -7.19 2.02
C ALA A 169 5.54 -8.55 1.67
N ALA A 170 5.08 -9.31 2.67
CA ALA A 170 4.45 -10.61 2.45
C ALA A 170 3.24 -10.51 1.53
N ARG A 171 2.41 -9.47 1.66
CA ARG A 171 1.28 -9.22 0.75
C ARG A 171 1.70 -8.90 -0.68
N ALA A 172 2.76 -8.12 -0.85
CA ALA A 172 3.29 -7.78 -2.17
C ALA A 172 3.92 -9.01 -2.85
N ILE A 173 4.67 -9.80 -2.09
CA ILE A 173 5.27 -11.05 -2.55
C ILE A 173 4.19 -12.08 -2.87
N ALA A 174 3.11 -12.17 -2.09
CA ALA A 174 1.98 -13.04 -2.39
C ALA A 174 1.36 -12.71 -3.76
N ALA A 175 1.13 -11.42 -4.05
CA ALA A 175 0.62 -11.00 -5.35
C ALA A 175 1.58 -11.36 -6.49
N PHE A 176 2.88 -11.17 -6.29
CA PHE A 176 3.93 -11.58 -7.24
C PHE A 176 3.91 -13.10 -7.49
N CYS A 177 3.85 -13.91 -6.44
CA CYS A 177 3.79 -15.37 -6.54
C CYS A 177 2.53 -15.85 -7.26
N VAL A 178 1.38 -15.24 -7.00
CA VAL A 178 0.13 -15.55 -7.71
C VAL A 178 0.25 -15.24 -9.20
N THR A 179 0.83 -14.10 -9.57
CA THR A 179 1.01 -13.72 -10.98
C THR A 179 1.90 -14.71 -11.75
N PHE A 180 2.92 -15.27 -11.12
CA PHE A 180 3.87 -16.20 -11.74
C PHE A 180 3.66 -17.67 -11.36
N ASN A 181 2.54 -18.00 -10.72
CA ASN A 181 2.18 -19.35 -10.29
C ASN A 181 3.27 -20.05 -9.45
N ILE A 182 3.89 -19.30 -8.52
CA ILE A 182 4.90 -19.80 -7.58
C ILE A 182 4.18 -20.28 -6.31
N GLU A 183 4.28 -21.57 -6.02
CA GLU A 183 3.72 -22.15 -4.79
C GLU A 183 4.52 -21.69 -3.56
N ILE A 184 3.83 -21.05 -2.62
CA ILE A 184 4.40 -20.54 -1.36
C ILE A 184 3.32 -20.49 -0.27
N ASP A 185 3.68 -20.84 0.96
CA ASP A 185 2.82 -20.63 2.12
C ASP A 185 3.27 -19.38 2.89
N LEU A 186 2.40 -18.36 2.89
CA LEU A 186 2.61 -17.10 3.61
C LEU A 186 1.59 -16.89 4.74
N SER A 187 0.86 -17.94 5.14
CA SER A 187 -0.18 -17.89 6.18
C SER A 187 0.35 -17.30 7.51
N LYS A 188 1.60 -17.62 7.87
CA LYS A 188 2.36 -17.05 9.01
C LYS A 188 2.37 -15.51 9.03
N TYR A 189 2.32 -14.85 7.87
CA TYR A 189 2.43 -13.40 7.73
C TYR A 189 1.09 -12.71 7.47
N SER A 190 -0.02 -13.45 7.52
CA SER A 190 -1.36 -12.93 7.20
C SER A 190 -1.97 -12.07 8.30
N LYS A 191 -1.52 -12.23 9.55
CA LYS A 191 -2.03 -11.46 10.69
C LYS A 191 -1.62 -9.99 10.56
N MET A 192 -2.63 -9.10 10.52
CA MET A 192 -2.39 -7.67 10.52
C MET A 192 -1.78 -7.25 11.87
N PRO A 193 -0.63 -6.55 11.88
CA PRO A 193 -0.05 -6.03 13.11
C PRO A 193 -1.00 -5.03 13.79
N GLU A 194 -0.85 -4.84 15.09
CA GLU A 194 -1.64 -3.85 15.81
C GLU A 194 -1.30 -2.44 15.33
N ASN A 195 -2.33 -1.59 15.26
CA ASN A 195 -2.14 -0.19 14.88
C ASN A 195 -1.55 0.56 16.07
N ASN A 196 -0.42 1.22 15.87
CA ASN A 196 0.13 2.15 16.86
C ASN A 196 -0.95 3.17 17.29
N SER A 197 -0.87 3.59 18.57
CA SER A 197 -1.56 4.79 19.02
C SER A 197 -1.23 5.94 18.08
N ARG A 198 -2.25 6.70 17.68
CA ARG A 198 -2.05 7.92 16.89
C ARG A 198 -2.08 9.09 17.85
N ASN A 199 -1.20 10.05 17.61
CA ASN A 199 -1.32 11.34 18.25
C ASN A 199 -2.23 12.20 17.38
N ILE A 200 -3.45 12.47 17.87
CA ILE A 200 -4.42 13.29 17.15
C ILE A 200 -4.35 14.70 17.72
N PRO A 201 -3.97 15.70 16.91
CA PRO A 201 -3.79 17.05 17.42
C PRO A 201 -5.14 17.71 17.74
N THR A 202 -5.15 18.48 18.82
CA THR A 202 -6.19 19.43 19.21
C THR A 202 -6.15 20.69 18.34
N ASP A 203 -7.18 21.53 18.41
CA ASP A 203 -7.20 22.80 17.67
C ASP A 203 -6.04 23.72 18.04
N ALA A 204 -5.66 23.77 19.32
CA ALA A 204 -4.51 24.55 19.80
C ALA A 204 -3.19 24.04 19.21
N GLU A 205 -2.96 22.73 19.24
CA GLU A 205 -1.77 22.11 18.62
C GLU A 205 -1.75 22.31 17.10
N ILE A 206 -2.93 22.34 16.46
CA ILE A 206 -3.01 22.62 15.02
C ILE A 206 -2.55 24.04 14.72
N SER A 207 -3.03 25.03 15.48
CA SER A 207 -2.60 26.44 15.36
C SER A 207 -1.11 26.62 15.69
N GLU A 208 -0.60 25.95 16.73
CA GLU A 208 0.84 25.96 17.06
C GLU A 208 1.67 25.35 15.92
N GLY A 209 1.16 24.31 15.25
CA GLY A 209 1.82 23.69 14.12
C GLY A 209 2.06 24.65 12.95
N ILE A 210 1.16 25.60 12.71
CA ILE A 210 1.36 26.68 11.71
C ILE A 210 2.54 27.58 12.11
N ILE A 211 2.62 27.95 13.38
CA ILE A 211 3.70 28.80 13.91
C ILE A 211 5.05 28.11 13.78
N LYS A 212 5.13 26.79 14.02
CA LYS A 212 6.37 26.01 13.83
C LYS A 212 6.95 26.08 12.42
N PHE A 213 6.11 26.23 11.39
CA PHE A 213 6.58 26.46 10.03
C PHE A 213 7.23 27.84 9.85
N GLU A 214 6.71 28.86 10.52
CA GLU A 214 7.26 30.22 10.51
C GLU A 214 8.56 30.28 11.32
N ASP A 215 8.60 29.65 12.49
CA ASP A 215 9.81 29.52 13.31
C ASP A 215 10.95 28.81 12.58
N TYR A 216 10.63 27.86 11.70
CA TYR A 216 11.64 27.23 10.84
C TYR A 216 12.35 28.26 9.94
N GLN A 217 11.68 29.32 9.49
CA GLN A 217 12.33 30.39 8.73
C GLN A 217 13.36 31.13 9.58
N ASN A 218 13.03 31.39 10.85
CA ASN A 218 13.87 32.17 11.76
C ASN A 218 15.06 31.35 12.28
N ASN A 219 14.91 30.03 12.40
CA ASN A 219 15.91 29.14 13.01
C ASN A 219 16.73 28.32 12.01
N ARG A 220 16.48 28.43 10.70
CA ARG A 220 17.30 27.73 9.69
C ARG A 220 18.69 28.35 9.58
N GLY A 221 19.71 27.50 9.43
CA GLY A 221 21.08 27.96 9.12
C GLY A 221 21.19 28.66 7.76
N ASN A 222 22.34 29.30 7.49
CA ASN A 222 22.61 30.10 6.29
C ASN A 222 22.57 29.34 4.95
N GLN A 223 22.47 28.01 4.96
CA GLN A 223 22.28 27.22 3.74
C GLN A 223 20.81 27.27 3.30
N VAL A 224 20.50 28.22 2.42
CA VAL A 224 19.19 28.33 1.78
C VAL A 224 19.21 27.52 0.48
N ASN A 225 18.58 26.34 0.49
CA ASN A 225 18.25 25.67 -0.77
C ASN A 225 17.32 26.57 -1.59
N GLN A 226 17.76 27.01 -2.76
CA GLN A 226 16.99 27.85 -3.68
C GLN A 226 15.84 27.12 -4.38
N ASN A 227 15.66 25.83 -4.10
CA ASN A 227 14.66 24.98 -4.77
C ASN A 227 13.27 25.21 -4.18
N LEU A 228 12.24 25.46 -5.02
CA LEU A 228 10.85 25.65 -4.58
C LEU A 228 10.32 24.47 -3.73
N GLN A 229 10.84 23.27 -3.97
CA GLN A 229 10.49 22.06 -3.19
C GLN A 229 10.95 22.12 -1.73
N ASP A 230 11.85 23.05 -1.39
CA ASP A 230 12.34 23.32 -0.05
C ASP A 230 11.76 24.61 0.55
N SER A 231 10.76 25.21 -0.10
CA SER A 231 10.04 26.34 0.48
C SER A 231 9.01 25.85 1.50
N TRP A 232 9.31 26.06 2.77
CA TRP A 232 8.43 25.81 3.91
C TRP A 232 7.02 26.41 3.73
N GLN A 233 6.88 27.47 2.92
CA GLN A 233 5.63 28.18 2.67
C GLN A 233 4.56 27.32 1.98
N LEU A 234 4.93 26.56 0.94
CA LEU A 234 4.00 25.63 0.27
C LEU A 234 3.54 24.54 1.24
N TRP A 235 4.43 24.08 2.12
CA TRP A 235 4.14 23.01 3.07
C TRP A 235 3.33 23.49 4.28
N ARG A 236 3.52 24.74 4.72
CA ARG A 236 2.63 25.44 5.66
C ARG A 236 1.23 25.60 5.07
N TRP A 237 1.13 26.04 3.82
CA TRP A 237 -0.15 26.13 3.11
C TRP A 237 -0.82 24.74 2.99
N THR A 238 -0.05 23.73 2.58
CA THR A 238 -0.53 22.35 2.48
C THR A 238 -1.05 21.85 3.83
N TYR A 239 -0.32 22.10 4.92
CA TYR A 239 -0.74 21.78 6.28
C TYR A 239 -2.10 22.41 6.61
N GLY A 240 -2.28 23.70 6.35
CA GLY A 240 -3.52 24.41 6.63
C GLY A 240 -4.69 23.86 5.81
N MET A 241 -4.49 23.59 4.53
CA MET A 241 -5.51 22.95 3.69
C MET A 241 -5.93 21.56 4.21
N LEU A 242 -4.98 20.75 4.69
CA LEU A 242 -5.30 19.45 5.29
C LEU A 242 -6.09 19.61 6.60
N ALA A 243 -5.74 20.60 7.42
CA ALA A 243 -6.39 20.86 8.70
C ALA A 243 -7.82 21.41 8.53
N VAL A 244 -8.04 22.30 7.57
CA VAL A 244 -9.34 22.97 7.34
C VAL A 244 -10.37 22.05 6.69
N PHE A 245 -9.93 21.28 5.68
CA PHE A 245 -10.82 20.50 4.82
C PHE A 245 -10.79 18.99 5.11
N GLY A 246 -9.85 18.51 5.92
CA GLY A 246 -9.67 17.09 6.19
C GLY A 246 -9.24 16.29 4.95
N LEU A 247 -8.59 16.95 3.98
CA LEU A 247 -8.15 16.32 2.73
C LEU A 247 -7.09 15.24 2.99
N ARG A 248 -6.96 14.29 2.05
CA ARG A 248 -5.73 13.48 1.98
C ARG A 248 -4.65 14.31 1.30
N PRO A 249 -3.36 14.21 1.70
CA PRO A 249 -2.29 14.98 1.08
C PRO A 249 -2.24 14.86 -0.45
N ARG A 250 -2.51 13.68 -0.99
CA ARG A 250 -2.55 13.44 -2.44
C ARG A 250 -3.68 14.21 -3.15
N GLU A 251 -4.79 14.51 -2.48
CA GLU A 251 -5.94 15.24 -3.07
C GLU A 251 -5.60 16.70 -3.41
N LEU A 252 -4.54 17.27 -2.82
CA LEU A 252 -4.08 18.64 -3.11
C LEU A 252 -3.22 18.73 -4.38
N PHE A 253 -2.69 17.60 -4.86
CA PHE A 253 -1.71 17.58 -5.95
C PHE A 253 -2.25 16.93 -7.24
N ILE A 254 -3.42 16.28 -7.20
CA ILE A 254 -4.04 15.68 -8.39
C ILE A 254 -5.01 16.69 -9.00
N ASN A 255 -4.62 17.29 -10.13
CA ASN A 255 -5.45 18.23 -10.91
C ASN A 255 -6.24 19.23 -10.04
N PRO A 256 -5.58 20.01 -9.16
CA PRO A 256 -6.28 20.95 -8.30
C PRO A 256 -6.93 22.07 -9.12
N ASP A 257 -8.18 22.39 -8.83
CA ASP A 257 -8.91 23.50 -9.45
C ASP A 257 -8.62 24.81 -8.69
N ILE A 258 -7.48 25.42 -9.03
CA ILE A 258 -6.98 26.64 -8.38
C ILE A 258 -7.84 27.85 -8.73
N ASP A 259 -8.36 27.91 -9.95
CA ASP A 259 -9.21 29.02 -10.40
C ASP A 259 -10.54 29.01 -9.64
N TRP A 260 -11.15 27.83 -9.42
CA TRP A 260 -12.31 27.70 -8.54
C TRP A 260 -12.00 28.12 -7.10
N TRP A 261 -10.86 27.72 -6.55
CA TRP A 261 -10.48 28.09 -5.18
C TRP A 261 -10.36 29.60 -5.00
N LEU A 262 -9.89 30.32 -6.03
CA LEU A 262 -9.76 31.78 -6.02
C LEU A 262 -11.00 32.53 -6.51
N ASN A 263 -11.99 31.86 -7.10
CA ASN A 263 -13.20 32.49 -7.60
C ASN A 263 -13.99 33.19 -6.47
N GLN A 264 -14.54 34.37 -6.75
CA GLN A 264 -15.44 35.10 -5.85
C GLN A 264 -16.80 34.43 -5.71
N GLU A 265 -17.24 33.69 -6.73
CA GLU A 265 -18.48 32.89 -6.71
C GLU A 265 -18.39 31.67 -5.80
N ASN A 266 -17.18 31.27 -5.37
CA ASN A 266 -16.97 30.21 -4.39
C ASN A 266 -17.27 30.73 -2.97
N ILE A 267 -18.54 31.07 -2.73
CA ILE A 267 -19.06 31.66 -1.49
C ILE A 267 -18.92 30.72 -0.28
N ASP A 268 -18.97 29.40 -0.53
CA ASP A 268 -18.87 28.37 0.50
C ASP A 268 -17.43 27.97 0.79
N LEU A 269 -16.47 28.57 0.07
CA LEU A 269 -15.04 28.33 0.21
C LEU A 269 -14.71 26.85 0.10
N THR A 270 -15.24 26.18 -0.93
CA THR A 270 -15.05 24.74 -1.13
C THR A 270 -13.77 24.45 -1.90
N TRP A 271 -13.15 23.31 -1.59
CA TRP A 271 -12.05 22.75 -2.36
C TRP A 271 -12.54 21.57 -3.22
N LYS A 272 -12.39 21.67 -4.54
CA LYS A 272 -12.74 20.61 -5.49
C LYS A 272 -11.68 19.52 -5.50
N VAL A 273 -12.08 18.30 -5.15
CA VAL A 273 -11.25 17.10 -5.28
C VAL A 273 -11.55 16.44 -6.62
N HIS A 274 -10.51 16.22 -7.42
CA HIS A 274 -10.64 15.64 -8.75
C HIS A 274 -11.08 14.16 -8.72
N LYS A 275 -11.83 13.73 -9.74
CA LYS A 275 -12.32 12.34 -9.92
C LYS A 275 -11.24 11.26 -9.91
N ASP A 276 -10.01 11.60 -10.31
CA ASP A 276 -8.87 10.68 -10.35
C ASP A 276 -8.28 10.40 -8.95
N SER A 277 -8.73 11.13 -7.93
CA SER A 277 -8.44 10.76 -6.55
C SER A 277 -9.17 9.47 -6.17
N LYS A 278 -8.52 8.63 -5.37
CA LYS A 278 -9.12 7.40 -4.79
C LYS A 278 -10.42 7.67 -4.01
N THR A 279 -10.66 8.90 -3.60
CA THR A 279 -11.87 9.33 -2.90
C THR A 279 -13.06 9.63 -3.77
N GLY A 280 -12.86 9.67 -5.09
CA GLY A 280 -13.84 10.22 -6.00
C GLY A 280 -13.90 11.75 -5.94
N GLU A 281 -14.65 12.28 -6.91
CA GLU A 281 -14.94 13.69 -7.08
C GLU A 281 -15.87 14.20 -5.98
N ARG A 282 -15.56 15.37 -5.42
CA ARG A 282 -16.41 16.07 -4.45
C ARG A 282 -15.95 17.51 -4.24
N GLU A 283 -16.82 18.30 -3.65
CA GLU A 283 -16.47 19.58 -3.04
C GLU A 283 -16.32 19.42 -1.54
N ALA A 284 -15.10 19.59 -1.04
CA ALA A 284 -14.83 19.54 0.39
C ALA A 284 -15.11 20.92 1.01
N LEU A 285 -16.00 20.95 1.99
CA LEU A 285 -16.32 22.11 2.79
C LEU A 285 -15.31 22.28 3.94
N PRO A 286 -14.98 23.54 4.30
CA PRO A 286 -14.16 23.84 5.45
C PRO A 286 -14.97 23.67 6.74
N LEU A 287 -14.35 23.08 7.77
CA LEU A 287 -15.00 22.96 9.08
C LEU A 287 -14.85 24.24 9.91
N HIS A 288 -13.63 24.77 9.96
CA HIS A 288 -13.32 26.06 10.60
C HIS A 288 -12.98 27.07 9.51
N ARG A 289 -13.99 27.84 9.08
CA ARG A 289 -13.82 28.85 8.02
C ARG A 289 -12.78 29.91 8.39
N GLN A 290 -12.75 30.34 9.66
CA GLN A 290 -11.80 31.34 10.16
C GLN A 290 -10.33 30.96 9.90
N TRP A 291 -9.99 29.67 9.93
CA TRP A 291 -8.63 29.20 9.66
C TRP A 291 -8.18 29.40 8.21
N ILE A 292 -9.12 29.62 7.27
CA ILE A 292 -8.76 30.00 5.90
C ILE A 292 -8.05 31.35 5.90
N ASP A 293 -8.57 32.29 6.71
CA ASP A 293 -8.01 33.63 6.86
C ASP A 293 -6.78 33.60 7.79
N ASP A 294 -6.89 32.96 8.96
CA ASP A 294 -5.79 32.89 9.93
C ASP A 294 -4.53 32.24 9.34
N PHE A 295 -4.69 31.22 8.49
CA PHE A 295 -3.58 30.52 7.86
C PHE A 295 -3.21 31.08 6.48
N ASP A 296 -3.90 32.14 6.02
CA ASP A 296 -3.66 32.81 4.74
C ASP A 296 -3.75 31.86 3.52
N LEU A 297 -4.80 31.02 3.49
CA LEU A 297 -4.92 29.92 2.51
C LEU A 297 -5.35 30.35 1.11
N ARG A 298 -5.85 31.58 0.94
CA ARG A 298 -6.19 32.16 -0.37
C ARG A 298 -5.09 33.05 -0.96
N ASN A 299 -3.91 33.10 -0.35
CA ASN A 299 -2.80 33.89 -0.87
C ASN A 299 -2.33 33.38 -2.24
N PRO A 300 -2.39 34.20 -3.31
CA PRO A 300 -1.98 33.79 -4.66
C PRO A 300 -0.55 33.27 -4.72
N LYS A 301 0.35 33.77 -3.85
CA LYS A 301 1.74 33.33 -3.79
C LYS A 301 1.87 31.81 -3.58
N TYR A 302 1.12 31.24 -2.64
CA TYR A 302 1.21 29.80 -2.35
C TYR A 302 0.63 28.97 -3.48
N LEU A 303 -0.37 29.50 -4.19
CA LEU A 303 -1.02 28.79 -5.28
C LEU A 303 -0.14 28.79 -6.55
N GLU A 304 0.59 29.87 -6.82
CA GLU A 304 1.61 29.88 -7.87
C GLU A 304 2.74 28.90 -7.56
N MET A 305 3.12 28.76 -6.28
CA MET A 305 4.06 27.71 -5.85
C MET A 305 3.49 26.30 -6.07
N LEU A 306 2.20 26.09 -5.77
CA LEU A 306 1.51 24.83 -6.04
C LEU A 306 1.51 24.52 -7.54
N LYS A 307 1.11 25.48 -8.39
CA LYS A 307 1.16 25.37 -9.86
C LYS A 307 2.55 24.97 -10.31
N SER A 308 3.60 25.66 -9.85
CA SER A 308 4.98 25.34 -10.20
C SER A 308 5.40 23.93 -9.76
N ALA A 309 4.98 23.50 -8.57
CA ALA A 309 5.30 22.17 -8.02
C ALA A 309 4.64 21.01 -8.81
N ILE A 310 3.50 21.27 -9.47
CA ILE A 310 2.76 20.28 -10.27
C ILE A 310 2.97 20.43 -11.79
N ALA A 311 3.37 21.61 -12.29
CA ALA A 311 3.43 21.92 -13.72
C ALA A 311 4.37 21.01 -14.53
N LYS A 312 5.44 20.50 -13.90
CA LYS A 312 6.39 19.59 -14.53
C LYS A 312 6.06 18.11 -14.31
N LYS A 313 4.95 17.81 -13.64
CA LYS A 313 4.61 16.46 -13.24
C LYS A 313 3.56 15.89 -14.16
N ASP A 314 3.77 14.64 -14.55
CA ASP A 314 2.75 13.87 -15.22
C ASP A 314 1.77 13.37 -14.15
N ASN A 315 0.53 13.85 -14.19
CA ASN A 315 -0.49 13.48 -13.22
C ASN A 315 -0.92 12.00 -13.33
N THR A 316 -0.52 11.32 -14.42
CA THR A 316 -0.63 9.86 -14.58
C THR A 316 0.56 9.10 -13.97
N ASN A 317 1.70 9.77 -13.75
CA ASN A 317 2.87 9.21 -13.10
C ASN A 317 2.71 9.19 -11.58
N HIS A 318 2.23 8.05 -11.09
CA HIS A 318 1.95 7.80 -9.67
C HIS A 318 3.16 8.02 -8.74
N ALA A 319 4.40 7.87 -9.23
CA ALA A 319 5.62 8.04 -8.44
C ALA A 319 5.86 9.52 -8.08
N GLU A 320 5.57 10.45 -8.98
CA GLU A 320 5.85 11.87 -8.78
C GLU A 320 4.91 12.53 -7.77
N ILE A 321 3.63 12.14 -7.79
CA ILE A 321 2.64 12.55 -6.79
C ILE A 321 2.93 11.89 -5.43
N THR A 322 3.43 10.65 -5.44
CA THR A 322 3.88 9.98 -4.21
C THR A 322 5.05 10.72 -3.59
N ALA A 323 6.00 11.21 -4.40
CA ALA A 323 7.12 12.01 -3.90
C ALA A 323 6.66 13.30 -3.21
N LEU A 324 5.66 14.01 -3.74
CA LEU A 324 5.06 15.18 -3.08
C LEU A 324 4.40 14.81 -1.75
N THR A 325 3.61 13.73 -1.74
CA THR A 325 2.95 13.22 -0.52
C THR A 325 3.98 12.86 0.57
N GLN A 326 5.11 12.26 0.18
CA GLN A 326 6.20 11.96 1.10
C GLN A 326 6.91 13.22 1.60
N ARG A 327 7.00 14.24 0.75
CA ARG A 327 7.57 15.55 1.12
C ARG A 327 6.73 16.25 2.19
N VAL A 328 5.39 16.16 2.14
CA VAL A 328 4.51 16.62 3.23
C VAL A 328 4.90 15.94 4.54
N SER A 329 5.00 14.61 4.54
CA SER A 329 5.36 13.83 5.73
C SER A 329 6.78 14.13 6.25
N TRP A 330 7.70 14.44 5.34
CA TRP A 330 9.06 14.87 5.71
C TRP A 330 9.06 16.23 6.39
N TRP A 331 8.28 17.20 5.87
CA TRP A 331 8.18 18.52 6.49
C TRP A 331 7.62 18.48 7.89
N PHE A 332 6.55 17.71 8.13
CA PHE A 332 6.00 17.53 9.48
C PHE A 332 7.07 17.08 10.47
N ARG A 333 7.90 16.10 10.10
CA ARG A 333 9.03 15.67 10.94
C ARG A 333 10.11 16.73 11.08
N LYS A 334 10.42 17.44 9.98
CA LYS A 334 11.49 18.44 9.93
C LYS A 334 11.23 19.62 10.86
N ILE A 335 9.97 20.06 10.97
CA ILE A 335 9.57 21.15 11.87
C ILE A 335 9.17 20.65 13.26
N GLY A 336 9.42 19.38 13.58
CA GLY A 336 9.19 18.84 14.92
C GLY A 336 7.73 18.61 15.30
N LEU A 337 6.84 18.36 14.33
CA LEU A 337 5.48 17.89 14.65
C LEU A 337 5.52 16.42 15.08
N ASP A 338 4.75 16.11 16.11
CA ASP A 338 4.63 14.80 16.75
C ASP A 338 3.42 13.98 16.23
N PHE A 339 2.72 14.49 15.22
CA PHE A 339 1.64 13.83 14.49
C PHE A 339 1.90 13.78 12.98
N LYS A 340 1.14 12.96 12.25
CA LYS A 340 1.30 12.78 10.79
C LYS A 340 0.27 13.60 10.02
N PRO A 341 0.49 13.85 8.71
CA PRO A 341 -0.50 14.57 7.89
C PRO A 341 -1.89 13.94 7.89
N TYR A 342 -1.97 12.62 7.97
CA TYR A 342 -3.26 11.92 8.01
C TYR A 342 -3.98 12.11 9.35
N ASP A 343 -3.28 12.48 10.42
CA ASP A 343 -3.87 12.70 11.74
C ASP A 343 -4.63 14.04 11.80
N LEU A 344 -4.28 15.04 10.98
CA LEU A 344 -5.11 16.24 10.76
C LEU A 344 -6.51 15.90 10.22
N ARG A 345 -6.58 14.93 9.32
CA ARG A 345 -7.86 14.42 8.81
C ARG A 345 -8.67 13.68 9.89
N HIS A 346 -7.98 12.99 10.81
CA HIS A 346 -8.65 12.41 11.97
C HIS A 346 -9.18 13.49 12.92
N ALA A 347 -8.38 14.53 13.20
CA ALA A 347 -8.80 15.68 14.00
C ALA A 347 -10.01 16.36 13.37
N TRP A 348 -10.03 16.56 12.04
CA TRP A 348 -11.19 17.06 11.32
C TRP A 348 -12.45 16.21 11.55
N ALA A 349 -12.35 14.88 11.41
CA ALA A 349 -13.51 13.99 11.60
C ALA A 349 -14.04 14.01 13.04
N ILE A 350 -13.14 14.06 14.02
CA ILE A 350 -13.50 14.14 15.45
C ILE A 350 -14.20 15.47 15.74
N ARG A 351 -13.69 16.59 15.22
CA ARG A 351 -14.32 17.90 15.38
C ARG A 351 -15.70 17.97 14.73
N ALA A 352 -15.84 17.43 13.51
CA ALA A 352 -17.13 17.35 12.85
C ALA A 352 -18.17 16.60 13.71
N HIS A 353 -17.75 15.50 14.34
CA HIS A 353 -18.59 14.76 15.26
C HIS A 353 -18.96 15.57 16.51
N ILE A 354 -17.98 16.21 17.16
CA ILE A 354 -18.19 17.05 18.35
C ILE A 354 -19.18 18.17 18.04
N LEU A 355 -19.06 18.80 16.87
CA LEU A 355 -19.96 19.86 16.40
C LEU A 355 -21.37 19.37 16.04
N GLY A 356 -21.61 18.06 16.05
CA GLY A 356 -22.90 17.44 15.75
C GLY A 356 -23.19 17.30 14.26
N ILE A 357 -22.17 17.36 13.39
CA ILE A 357 -22.36 17.18 11.94
C ILE A 357 -22.85 15.75 11.67
N PRO A 358 -23.92 15.57 10.86
CA PRO A 358 -24.40 14.25 10.50
C PRO A 358 -23.29 13.38 9.92
N ILE A 359 -23.17 12.15 10.39
CA ILE A 359 -22.09 11.23 10.00
C ILE A 359 -21.99 11.04 8.48
N LYS A 360 -23.14 11.05 7.79
CA LYS A 360 -23.19 10.97 6.33
C LYS A 360 -22.55 12.19 5.67
N ALA A 361 -22.88 13.39 6.12
CA ALA A 361 -22.29 14.63 5.61
C ALA A 361 -20.77 14.67 5.89
N ALA A 362 -20.33 14.28 7.08
CA ALA A 362 -18.90 14.19 7.41
C ALA A 362 -18.17 13.13 6.57
N ALA A 363 -18.81 11.97 6.32
CA ALA A 363 -18.25 10.92 5.47
C ALA A 363 -18.13 11.39 4.00
N ASP A 364 -19.16 12.05 3.47
CA ASP A 364 -19.19 12.56 2.11
C ASP A 364 -18.14 13.67 1.92
N ASN A 365 -18.00 14.60 2.87
CA ASN A 365 -16.96 15.64 2.86
C ASN A 365 -15.54 15.07 2.81
N LEU A 366 -15.36 13.87 3.37
CA LEU A 366 -14.10 13.14 3.38
C LEU A 366 -13.98 12.16 2.18
N GLY A 367 -15.03 11.91 1.41
CA GLY A 367 -15.02 10.89 0.35
C GLY A 367 -14.87 9.48 0.90
N HIS A 368 -15.64 9.17 1.95
CA HIS A 368 -15.77 7.86 2.58
C HIS A 368 -17.21 7.35 2.47
N SER A 369 -17.40 6.03 2.43
CA SER A 369 -18.71 5.48 2.81
C SER A 369 -18.90 5.62 4.32
N VAL A 370 -20.15 5.65 4.78
CA VAL A 370 -20.47 5.72 6.22
C VAL A 370 -19.80 4.58 6.97
N GLN A 371 -19.83 3.37 6.43
CA GLN A 371 -19.18 2.20 7.05
C GLN A 371 -17.66 2.38 7.20
N VAL A 372 -16.97 2.85 6.14
CA VAL A 372 -15.53 3.11 6.18
C VAL A 372 -15.22 4.23 7.18
N HIS A 373 -16.03 5.29 7.19
CA HIS A 373 -15.90 6.40 8.12
C HIS A 373 -16.02 5.90 9.57
N THR A 374 -17.12 5.22 9.90
CA THR A 374 -17.35 4.65 11.23
C THR A 374 -16.21 3.72 11.63
N GLN A 375 -15.84 2.73 10.83
CA GLN A 375 -14.75 1.80 11.18
C GLN A 375 -13.41 2.51 11.41
N THR A 376 -13.13 3.58 10.65
CA THR A 376 -11.88 4.35 10.75
C THR A 376 -11.82 5.20 12.02
N TYR A 377 -12.96 5.79 12.43
CA TYR A 377 -13.01 6.79 13.50
C TYR A 377 -13.66 6.29 14.81
N GLN A 378 -14.35 5.15 14.79
CA GLN A 378 -15.13 4.62 15.93
C GLN A 378 -14.33 4.49 17.22
N ARG A 379 -13.06 4.06 17.13
CA ARG A 379 -12.16 3.96 18.29
C ARG A 379 -11.89 5.30 18.99
N TRP A 380 -12.07 6.42 18.30
CA TRP A 380 -11.88 7.77 18.82
C TRP A 380 -13.18 8.36 19.40
N PHE A 381 -14.32 7.69 19.20
CA PHE A 381 -15.60 8.07 19.80
C PHE A 381 -15.73 7.40 21.18
N SER A 382 -14.80 7.71 22.09
CA SER A 382 -14.86 7.27 23.50
C SER A 382 -16.13 7.78 24.18
N LEU A 383 -16.44 7.24 25.36
CA LEU A 383 -17.59 7.70 26.15
C LEU A 383 -17.53 9.21 26.43
N ASP A 384 -16.34 9.74 26.71
CA ASP A 384 -16.16 11.16 27.03
C ASP A 384 -16.39 12.06 25.82
N MET A 385 -15.97 11.65 24.63
CA MET A 385 -16.27 12.38 23.38
C MET A 385 -17.77 12.39 23.08
N ARG A 386 -18.46 11.27 23.32
CA ARG A 386 -19.92 11.22 23.17
C ARG A 386 -20.62 12.14 24.17
N LYS A 387 -20.17 12.17 25.43
CA LYS A 387 -20.69 13.11 26.44
C LYS A 387 -20.48 14.56 26.00
N LEU A 388 -19.29 14.90 25.51
CA LEU A 388 -18.97 16.25 25.02
C LEU A 388 -19.90 16.65 23.87
N ALA A 389 -20.05 15.79 22.86
CA ALA A 389 -20.92 16.05 21.70
C ALA A 389 -22.40 16.22 22.12
N ILE A 390 -22.90 15.36 23.01
CA ILE A 390 -24.26 15.46 23.55
C ILE A 390 -24.45 16.77 24.32
N ASN A 391 -23.51 17.11 25.21
CA ASN A 391 -23.59 18.33 26.00
C ASN A 391 -23.55 19.59 25.13
N GLN A 392 -22.70 19.63 24.09
CA GLN A 392 -22.68 20.73 23.13
C GLN A 392 -23.96 20.84 22.30
N ALA A 393 -24.54 19.70 21.90
CA ALA A 393 -25.81 19.71 21.17
C ALA A 393 -26.96 20.25 22.06
N LEU A 394 -26.96 19.87 23.34
CA LEU A 394 -27.93 20.39 24.33
C LEU A 394 -27.71 21.88 24.61
N SER A 395 -26.46 22.34 24.78
CA SER A 395 -26.16 23.75 25.05
C SER A 395 -26.56 24.66 23.89
N LYS A 396 -26.22 24.27 22.64
CA LYS A 396 -26.63 25.02 21.44
C LYS A 396 -28.15 25.15 21.32
N ARG A 397 -28.88 24.09 21.65
CA ARG A 397 -30.35 24.13 21.64
C ARG A 397 -30.88 25.15 22.65
N ASN A 398 -30.33 25.16 23.85
CA ASN A 398 -30.70 26.12 24.89
C ASN A 398 -30.38 27.57 24.48
N GLU A 399 -29.20 27.82 23.90
CA GLU A 399 -28.83 29.15 23.39
C GLU A 399 -29.77 29.64 22.28
N VAL A 400 -30.14 28.77 21.34
CA VAL A 400 -31.10 29.11 20.28
C VAL A 400 -32.48 29.41 20.84
N GLU A 401 -32.94 28.67 21.85
CA GLU A 401 -34.20 28.94 22.54
C GLU A 401 -34.16 30.29 23.25
N LEU A 402 -33.08 30.59 23.99
CA LEU A 402 -32.88 31.90 24.64
C LEU A 402 -32.85 33.07 23.64
N ILE A 403 -32.06 32.95 22.56
CA ILE A 403 -31.99 33.96 21.50
C ILE A 403 -33.35 34.16 20.84
N ARG A 404 -34.13 33.09 20.65
CA ARG A 404 -35.46 33.17 20.07
C ARG A 404 -36.42 33.93 21.01
N GLU A 405 -36.39 33.62 22.30
CA GLU A 405 -37.19 34.34 23.31
C GLU A 405 -36.84 35.83 23.38
N GLU A 406 -35.55 36.15 23.40
CA GLU A 406 -35.07 37.53 23.40
C GLU A 406 -35.48 38.27 22.12
N ASN A 407 -35.33 37.65 20.95
CA ASN A 407 -35.80 38.22 19.68
C ASN A 407 -37.31 38.47 19.67
N THR A 408 -38.10 37.58 20.27
CA THR A 408 -39.55 37.79 20.38
C THR A 408 -39.87 38.99 21.26
N LYS A 409 -39.18 39.16 22.41
CA LYS A 409 -39.33 40.34 23.29
C LYS A 409 -38.95 41.63 22.56
N LEU A 410 -37.78 41.65 21.92
CA LEU A 410 -37.30 42.82 21.17
C LEU A 410 -38.23 43.18 20.00
N ARG A 411 -38.87 42.19 19.36
CA ARG A 411 -39.86 42.45 18.30
C ARG A 411 -41.12 43.11 18.85
N MET A 412 -41.66 42.62 19.97
CA MET A 412 -42.83 43.22 20.62
C MET A 412 -42.54 44.65 21.10
N GLU A 413 -41.38 44.89 21.69
CA GLU A 413 -40.96 46.22 22.12
C GLU A 413 -40.82 47.18 20.93
N ASN A 414 -40.18 46.74 19.83
CA ASN A 414 -40.08 47.53 18.62
C ASN A 414 -41.45 47.88 18.02
N GLU A 415 -42.42 46.96 18.08
CA GLU A 415 -43.78 47.21 17.60
C GLU A 415 -44.50 48.24 18.48
N SER A 416 -44.39 48.12 19.80
CA SER A 416 -44.93 49.10 20.76
C SER A 416 -44.34 50.49 20.54
N LEU A 417 -43.01 50.59 20.38
CA LEU A 417 -42.34 51.86 20.11
C LEU A 417 -42.77 52.48 18.77
N LYS A 418 -42.98 51.66 17.74
CA LYS A 418 -43.50 52.14 16.44
C LYS A 418 -44.90 52.73 16.59
N LEU A 419 -45.80 52.06 17.30
CA LEU A 419 -47.15 52.56 17.57
C LEU A 419 -47.13 53.86 18.37
N GLU A 420 -46.25 53.97 19.36
CA GLU A 420 -46.11 55.20 20.16
C GLU A 420 -45.55 56.37 19.34
N ILE A 421 -44.55 56.12 18.49
CA ILE A 421 -44.04 57.12 17.53
C ILE A 421 -45.15 57.56 16.57
N GLU A 422 -45.96 56.64 16.07
CA GLU A 422 -47.08 56.96 15.16
C GLU A 422 -48.15 57.80 15.87
N LYS A 423 -48.48 57.46 17.11
CA LYS A 423 -49.38 58.25 17.95
C LYS A 423 -48.85 59.67 18.18
N LEU A 424 -47.58 59.81 18.56
CA LEU A 424 -46.94 61.11 18.77
C LEU A 424 -46.92 61.94 17.47
N ARG A 425 -46.68 61.31 16.32
CA ARG A 425 -46.77 61.98 15.01
C ARG A 425 -48.17 62.50 14.72
N MET A 426 -49.20 61.70 14.99
CA MET A 426 -50.60 62.13 14.82
C MET A 426 -50.98 63.29 15.74
N GLU A 427 -50.54 63.24 17.00
CA GLU A 427 -50.75 64.34 17.97
C GLU A 427 -50.03 65.64 17.54
N MET A 428 -48.84 65.53 16.95
CA MET A 428 -48.12 66.70 16.40
C MET A 428 -48.87 67.32 15.22
N ILE A 429 -49.40 66.50 14.30
CA ILE A 429 -50.19 66.99 13.15
C ILE A 429 -51.46 67.71 13.65
N TYR A 430 -52.16 67.14 14.63
CA TYR A 430 -53.37 67.74 15.20
C TYR A 430 -53.10 69.05 15.96
N LYS A 431 -51.92 69.23 16.54
CA LYS A 431 -51.52 70.49 17.19
C LYS A 431 -51.09 71.58 16.21
N GLN A 432 -50.81 71.23 14.95
CA GLN A 432 -50.39 72.16 13.90
C GLN A 432 -51.54 72.57 12.97
N SER A 433 -52.65 71.84 12.97
CA SER A 433 -53.95 72.22 12.38
C SER A 433 -54.77 73.05 13.35
#